data_AF-A0A264VL37-F1
#
_entry.id   AF-A0A264VL37-F1
#
_cell.length_a   1.000
_cell.length_b   1.000
_cell.length_c   1.000
_cell.angle_alpha   90.00
_cell.angle_beta   90.00
_cell.angle_gamma   90.00
#
_symmetry.space_group_name_H-M   'P 1'
#
loop_
_entity.id
_entity.type
_entity.pdbx_description
1 polymer ?
#
loop_
_entity_poly.entity_id
_entity_poly.type
_entity_poly.pdbx_seq_one_letter_code
_entity_poly.pdbx_strand_id
1 'polypeptide(L)'
;MKLTISLPFILITTLISVPALGNSYSAMEGIEGQRYSDLEKYKANCPACMSVVQNIKDIRYRACAQSVTTDDVIIRDPLYGYLNSMKFMLNNDLYNQVLSIVINEKDCIDSLNWLERANLKIESLVNKPI
;
A
#
# COMPACT_ATOMS: atom_id res chain seq x y z
N MET A 1 36.74 22.59 -53.09
CA MET A 1 37.76 22.18 -52.10
C MET A 1 37.03 21.62 -50.89
N LYS A 2 37.12 20.31 -50.66
CA LYS A 2 36.45 19.61 -49.54
C LYS A 2 37.25 19.86 -48.26
N LEU A 3 36.62 20.33 -47.19
CA LEU A 3 37.14 20.22 -45.84
C LEU A 3 36.21 19.32 -45.04
N THR A 4 36.59 18.05 -44.96
CA THR A 4 36.11 17.08 -43.98
C THR A 4 36.70 17.42 -42.61
N ILE A 5 35.89 17.93 -41.70
CA ILE A 5 36.25 18.04 -40.28
C ILE A 5 35.70 16.80 -39.59
N SER A 6 36.60 15.85 -39.37
CA SER A 6 36.41 14.68 -38.50
C SER A 6 36.35 15.17 -37.05
N LEU A 7 35.21 15.02 -36.39
CA LEU A 7 35.08 15.27 -34.95
C LEU A 7 35.53 14.00 -34.20
N PRO A 8 36.48 14.08 -33.26
CA PRO A 8 36.91 12.92 -32.50
C PRO A 8 35.81 12.48 -31.54
N PHE A 9 35.48 11.19 -31.59
CA PHE A 9 34.80 10.45 -30.54
C PHE A 9 35.55 10.67 -29.21
N ILE A 10 34.99 11.46 -28.31
CA ILE A 10 35.42 11.48 -26.91
C ILE A 10 34.36 10.75 -26.11
N LEU A 11 34.61 9.45 -25.92
CA LEU A 11 33.91 8.58 -24.99
C LEU A 11 34.30 9.00 -23.56
N ILE A 12 33.56 9.95 -22.98
CA ILE A 12 33.74 10.30 -21.56
C ILE A 12 32.93 9.30 -20.73
N THR A 13 33.55 8.16 -20.42
CA THR A 13 33.12 7.29 -19.32
C THR A 13 33.49 7.95 -18.00
N THR A 14 32.73 8.98 -17.59
CA THR A 14 32.74 9.38 -16.18
C THR A 14 31.91 8.37 -15.41
N LEU A 15 32.61 7.37 -14.85
CA LEU A 15 32.20 6.69 -13.63
C LEU A 15 31.94 7.76 -12.57
N ILE A 16 30.69 8.21 -12.48
CA ILE A 16 30.22 8.90 -11.30
C ILE A 16 30.06 7.78 -10.26
N SER A 17 31.12 7.53 -9.50
CA SER A 17 31.01 6.80 -8.24
C SER A 17 30.11 7.64 -7.33
N VAL A 18 28.80 7.38 -7.41
CA VAL A 18 27.86 7.83 -6.40
C VAL A 18 28.36 7.24 -5.09
N PRO A 19 28.67 8.04 -4.06
CA PRO A 19 28.94 7.47 -2.76
C PRO A 19 27.68 6.73 -2.34
N ALA A 20 27.78 5.41 -2.23
CA ALA A 20 26.80 4.60 -1.53
C ALA A 20 26.82 5.04 -0.07
N LEU A 21 26.12 6.13 0.24
CA LEU A 21 25.68 6.48 1.58
C LEU A 21 24.56 5.50 1.92
N GLY A 22 24.99 4.25 2.09
CA GLY A 22 24.20 3.11 2.47
C GLY A 22 23.89 3.18 3.95
N ASN A 23 22.79 3.86 4.27
CA ASN A 23 21.78 3.11 5.00
C ASN A 23 20.92 2.49 3.90
N SER A 24 21.06 1.19 3.66
CA SER A 24 20.11 0.50 2.78
C SER A 24 18.72 0.81 3.32
N TYR A 25 17.80 1.26 2.46
CA TYR A 25 16.42 1.53 2.85
C TYR A 25 15.85 0.35 3.68
N SER A 26 16.22 -0.87 3.32
CA SER A 26 15.91 -2.12 4.02
C SER A 26 16.41 -2.22 5.48
N ALA A 27 17.47 -1.49 5.86
CA ALA A 27 18.02 -1.47 7.21
C ALA A 27 17.40 -0.38 8.10
N MET A 28 16.61 0.54 7.53
CA MET A 28 15.87 1.51 8.32
C MET A 28 14.79 0.79 9.15
N GLU A 29 14.53 1.27 10.37
CA GLU A 29 13.37 0.86 11.15
C GLU A 29 12.15 1.56 10.56
N GLY A 30 11.15 0.80 10.15
CA GLY A 30 9.83 1.32 9.82
C GLY A 30 9.14 1.86 11.07
N ILE A 31 8.04 2.59 10.86
CA ILE A 31 7.21 3.05 11.98
C ILE A 31 6.67 1.80 12.70
N GLU A 32 6.73 1.78 14.04
CA GLU A 32 6.38 0.63 14.91
C GLU A 32 7.41 -0.51 15.01
N GLY A 33 8.69 -0.29 14.70
CA GLY A 33 9.78 -1.22 15.05
C GLY A 33 9.93 -2.44 14.14
N GLN A 34 9.19 -2.50 13.03
CA GLN A 34 9.44 -3.49 11.96
C GLN A 34 10.50 -2.96 11.00
N ARG A 35 11.45 -3.79 10.57
CA ARG A 35 12.48 -3.35 9.60
C ARG A 35 11.85 -3.29 8.21
N TYR A 36 12.25 -2.32 7.38
CA TYR A 36 11.76 -2.25 5.99
C TYR A 36 12.05 -3.52 5.18
N SER A 37 13.13 -4.26 5.51
CA SER A 37 13.39 -5.59 4.93
C SER A 37 12.28 -6.61 5.17
N ASP A 38 11.61 -6.51 6.33
CA ASP A 38 10.53 -7.41 6.70
C ASP A 38 9.25 -7.03 5.95
N LEU A 39 9.06 -5.74 5.69
CA LEU A 39 7.97 -5.22 4.87
C LEU A 39 8.10 -5.63 3.40
N GLU A 40 9.30 -5.57 2.82
CA GLU A 40 9.54 -6.06 1.45
C GLU A 40 9.27 -7.56 1.31
N LYS A 41 9.74 -8.37 2.27
CA LYS A 41 9.42 -9.80 2.32
C LYS A 41 7.92 -10.04 2.48
N TYR A 42 7.26 -9.26 3.32
CA TYR A 42 5.82 -9.34 3.52
C TYR A 42 5.04 -9.09 2.23
N LYS A 43 5.37 -8.00 1.52
CA LYS A 43 4.78 -7.65 0.22
C LYS A 43 4.97 -8.78 -0.81
N ALA A 44 6.16 -9.36 -0.87
CA ALA A 44 6.49 -10.42 -1.82
C ALA A 44 5.76 -11.74 -1.50
N ASN A 45 5.58 -12.07 -0.22
CA ASN A 45 5.07 -13.37 0.20
C ASN A 45 3.54 -13.43 0.33
N CYS A 46 2.84 -12.27 0.30
CA CYS A 46 1.38 -12.25 0.43
C CYS A 46 0.68 -11.42 -0.67
N PRO A 47 0.50 -11.98 -1.88
CA PRO A 47 -0.25 -11.32 -2.95
C PRO A 47 -1.70 -10.96 -2.56
N ALA A 48 -2.34 -11.79 -1.74
CA ALA A 48 -3.67 -11.50 -1.20
C ALA A 48 -3.67 -10.25 -0.30
N CYS A 49 -2.67 -10.11 0.58
CA CYS A 49 -2.49 -8.91 1.40
C CYS A 49 -2.28 -7.67 0.52
N MET A 50 -1.49 -7.80 -0.56
CA MET A 50 -1.27 -6.70 -1.51
C MET A 50 -2.54 -6.31 -2.28
N SER A 51 -3.45 -7.24 -2.53
CA SER A 51 -4.78 -6.91 -3.06
C SER A 51 -5.59 -6.09 -2.05
N VAL A 52 -5.51 -6.39 -0.75
CA VAL A 52 -6.16 -5.59 0.31
C VAL A 52 -5.58 -4.19 0.36
N VAL A 53 -4.25 -4.06 0.31
CA VAL A 53 -3.57 -2.76 0.22
C VAL A 53 -4.10 -1.95 -0.96
N GLN A 54 -4.20 -2.56 -2.14
CA GLN A 54 -4.69 -1.87 -3.33
C GLN A 54 -6.17 -1.45 -3.17
N ASN A 55 -7.01 -2.28 -2.58
CA ASN A 55 -8.40 -1.92 -2.28
C ASN A 55 -8.47 -0.69 -1.38
N ILE A 56 -7.64 -0.62 -0.32
CA ILE A 56 -7.61 0.53 0.59
C ILE A 56 -7.13 1.78 -0.14
N LYS A 57 -6.06 1.70 -0.94
CA LYS A 57 -5.59 2.83 -1.76
C LYS A 57 -6.70 3.36 -2.66
N ASP A 58 -7.41 2.47 -3.34
CA ASP A 58 -8.53 2.82 -4.21
C ASP A 58 -9.69 3.45 -3.44
N ILE A 59 -10.02 2.91 -2.26
CA ILE A 59 -11.06 3.44 -1.38
C ILE A 59 -10.68 4.84 -0.90
N ARG A 60 -9.46 5.05 -0.40
CA ARG A 60 -8.95 6.36 0.05
C ARG A 60 -9.00 7.39 -1.07
N TYR A 61 -8.58 6.99 -2.27
CA TYR A 61 -8.62 7.88 -3.42
C TYR A 61 -10.05 8.23 -3.84
N ARG A 62 -10.92 7.23 -4.04
CA ARG A 62 -12.28 7.47 -4.56
C ARG A 62 -13.21 8.10 -3.53
N ALA A 63 -13.10 7.69 -2.26
CA ALA A 63 -13.98 8.15 -1.19
C ALA A 63 -13.55 9.51 -0.61
N CYS A 64 -12.23 9.76 -0.56
CA CYS A 64 -11.65 10.88 0.20
C CYS A 64 -10.65 11.73 -0.59
N ALA A 65 -10.36 11.43 -1.87
CA ALA A 65 -9.31 12.07 -2.66
C ALA A 65 -7.92 12.02 -1.99
N GLN A 66 -7.67 11.00 -1.16
CA GLN A 66 -6.43 10.82 -0.43
C GLN A 66 -5.51 9.86 -1.18
N SER A 67 -4.27 10.29 -1.45
CA SER A 67 -3.21 9.42 -1.99
C SER A 67 -2.36 8.88 -0.84
N VAL A 68 -2.34 7.57 -0.68
CA VAL A 68 -1.57 6.87 0.36
C VAL A 68 -0.58 5.90 -0.26
N THR A 69 0.59 5.74 0.36
CA THR A 69 1.59 4.76 -0.08
C THR A 69 1.22 3.35 0.39
N THR A 70 1.81 2.34 -0.23
CA THR A 70 1.67 0.95 0.23
C THR A 70 2.10 0.79 1.70
N ASP A 71 3.21 1.41 2.07
CA ASP A 71 3.80 1.27 3.41
C ASP A 71 2.94 1.99 4.45
N ASP A 72 2.41 3.17 4.12
CA ASP A 72 1.43 3.87 4.97
C ASP A 72 0.19 3.02 5.20
N VAL A 73 -0.31 2.32 4.17
CA VAL A 73 -1.48 1.44 4.34
C VAL A 73 -1.17 0.29 5.29
N ILE A 74 -0.05 -0.41 5.08
CA ILE A 74 0.29 -1.59 5.88
C ILE A 74 0.55 -1.22 7.34
N ILE A 75 1.25 -0.11 7.57
CA ILE A 75 1.74 0.25 8.91
C ILE A 75 0.75 1.13 9.66
N ARG A 76 0.00 2.00 8.97
CA ARG A 76 -0.70 3.12 9.63
C ARG A 76 -2.19 3.18 9.35
N ASP A 77 -2.69 2.56 8.29
CA ASP A 77 -4.11 2.66 7.96
C ASP A 77 -4.93 1.70 8.86
N PRO A 78 -5.84 2.22 9.70
CA PRO A 78 -6.63 1.39 10.61
C PRO A 78 -7.50 0.35 9.89
N LEU A 79 -7.88 0.62 8.64
CA LEU A 79 -8.68 -0.32 7.84
C LEU A 79 -7.88 -1.59 7.48
N TYR A 80 -6.55 -1.53 7.50
CA TYR A 80 -5.70 -2.60 6.97
C TYR A 80 -5.84 -3.91 7.72
N GLY A 81 -5.58 -3.93 9.02
CA GLY A 81 -5.63 -5.17 9.81
C GLY A 81 -7.00 -5.83 9.73
N TYR A 82 -8.06 -5.03 9.78
CA TYR A 82 -9.43 -5.50 9.70
C TYR A 82 -9.79 -6.08 8.33
N LEU A 83 -9.58 -5.31 7.25
CA LEU A 83 -9.88 -5.77 5.89
C LEU A 83 -9.00 -6.96 5.47
N ASN A 84 -7.77 -7.01 5.97
CA ASN A 84 -6.89 -8.14 5.72
C ASN A 84 -7.44 -9.41 6.37
N SER A 85 -7.90 -9.33 7.62
CA SER A 85 -8.55 -10.46 8.31
C SER A 85 -9.80 -10.93 7.56
N MET A 86 -10.67 -9.98 7.15
CA MET A 86 -11.88 -10.30 6.38
C MET A 86 -11.58 -10.96 5.04
N LYS A 87 -10.49 -10.58 4.36
CA LYS A 87 -10.09 -11.19 3.08
C LYS A 87 -9.79 -12.68 3.20
N PHE A 88 -9.26 -13.12 4.35
CA PHE A 88 -8.94 -14.53 4.61
C PHE A 88 -10.09 -15.32 5.23
N MET A 89 -11.02 -14.64 5.91
CA MET A 89 -12.17 -15.28 6.55
C MET A 89 -13.37 -15.46 5.61
N LEU A 90 -13.54 -14.56 4.65
CA LEU A 90 -14.74 -14.49 3.82
C LEU A 90 -14.48 -14.98 2.39
N ASN A 91 -15.54 -15.49 1.75
CA ASN A 91 -15.53 -15.66 0.31
C ASN A 91 -15.52 -14.29 -0.41
N ASN A 92 -15.24 -14.31 -1.72
CA ASN A 92 -15.11 -13.07 -2.50
C ASN A 92 -16.38 -12.20 -2.50
N ASP A 93 -17.57 -12.81 -2.53
CA ASP A 93 -18.84 -12.07 -2.59
C ASP A 93 -19.12 -11.34 -1.28
N LEU A 94 -18.90 -11.98 -0.14
CA LEU A 94 -19.02 -11.35 1.17
C LEU A 94 -17.93 -10.30 1.38
N TYR A 95 -16.70 -10.56 0.93
CA TYR A 95 -15.63 -9.56 1.00
C TYR A 95 -15.95 -8.31 0.18
N ASN A 96 -16.53 -8.45 -1.01
CA ASN A 96 -16.95 -7.30 -1.83
C ASN A 96 -18.08 -6.50 -1.16
N GLN A 97 -18.99 -7.16 -0.45
CA GLN A 97 -20.01 -6.48 0.37
C GLN A 97 -19.37 -5.71 1.54
N VAL A 98 -18.37 -6.30 2.21
CA VAL A 98 -17.56 -5.62 3.23
C VAL A 98 -16.91 -4.35 2.68
N LEU A 99 -16.25 -4.42 1.51
CA LEU A 99 -15.66 -3.24 0.87
C LEU A 99 -16.69 -2.15 0.57
N SER A 100 -17.89 -2.54 0.14
CA SER A 100 -19.00 -1.61 -0.12
C SER A 100 -19.47 -0.91 1.14
N ILE A 101 -19.57 -1.63 2.26
CA ILE A 101 -19.90 -1.05 3.56
C ILE A 101 -18.80 -0.06 3.99
N VAL A 102 -17.53 -0.44 3.89
CA VAL A 102 -16.40 0.46 4.20
C VAL A 102 -16.51 1.74 3.39
N ILE A 103 -16.75 1.68 2.07
CA ILE A 103 -16.90 2.89 1.25
C ILE A 103 -18.04 3.80 1.74
N ASN A 104 -19.18 3.21 2.11
CA ASN A 104 -20.37 3.96 2.52
C ASN A 104 -20.22 4.59 3.91
N GLU A 105 -19.47 3.96 4.80
CA GLU A 105 -19.23 4.45 6.16
C GLU A 105 -18.04 5.39 6.27
N LYS A 106 -17.55 5.93 5.14
CA LYS A 106 -16.38 6.79 5.10
C LYS A 106 -16.40 7.91 6.15
N ASP A 107 -15.27 8.06 6.80
CA ASP A 107 -14.88 9.25 7.55
C ASP A 107 -13.44 9.57 7.16
N CYS A 108 -13.31 10.60 6.31
CA CYS A 108 -12.03 10.99 5.74
C CYS A 108 -11.15 11.77 6.72
N ILE A 109 -11.70 12.17 7.87
CA ILE A 109 -11.01 12.92 8.93
C ILE A 109 -10.52 11.95 10.00
N ASP A 110 -11.40 11.05 10.45
CA ASP A 110 -11.10 10.08 11.50
C ASP A 110 -11.22 8.64 10.97
N SER A 111 -10.07 8.03 10.70
CA SER A 111 -10.00 6.67 10.16
C SER A 111 -10.35 5.58 11.16
N LEU A 112 -10.25 5.85 12.47
CA LEU A 112 -10.68 4.92 13.50
C LEU A 112 -12.20 4.95 13.61
N ASN A 113 -12.81 6.13 13.64
CA ASN A 113 -14.26 6.27 13.58
C ASN A 113 -14.84 5.66 12.28
N TRP A 114 -14.16 5.82 11.15
CA TRP A 114 -14.51 5.13 9.90
C TRP A 114 -14.58 3.61 10.11
N LEU A 115 -13.50 3.01 10.64
CA LEU A 115 -13.45 1.58 10.90
C LEU A 115 -14.58 1.13 11.83
N GLU A 116 -14.81 1.84 12.93
CA GLU A 116 -15.85 1.51 13.92
C GLU A 116 -17.24 1.50 13.30
N ARG A 117 -17.58 2.53 12.52
CA ARG A 117 -18.87 2.62 11.81
C ARG A 117 -19.05 1.49 10.81
N ALA A 118 -18.01 1.17 10.05
CA ALA A 118 -18.04 0.06 9.10
C ALA A 118 -18.22 -1.28 9.82
N ASN A 119 -17.48 -1.51 10.91
CA ASN A 119 -17.52 -2.75 11.67
C ASN A 119 -18.92 -3.07 12.20
N LEU A 120 -19.63 -2.07 12.77
CA LEU A 120 -21.00 -2.25 13.26
C LEU A 120 -21.96 -2.81 12.20
N LYS A 121 -21.80 -2.40 10.94
CA LYS A 121 -22.64 -2.88 9.83
C LYS A 121 -22.16 -4.21 9.28
N ILE A 122 -20.85 -4.43 9.26
CA ILE A 122 -20.25 -5.69 8.80
C ILE A 122 -20.59 -6.83 9.75
N GLU A 123 -20.54 -6.61 11.07
CA GLU A 123 -20.95 -7.59 12.07
C GLU A 123 -22.39 -8.06 11.83
N SER A 124 -23.29 -7.13 11.49
CA SER A 124 -24.67 -7.48 11.12
C SER A 124 -24.77 -8.26 9.81
N LEU A 125 -23.85 -8.05 8.85
CA LEU A 125 -23.79 -8.82 7.61
C LEU A 125 -23.29 -10.25 7.86
N VAL A 126 -22.18 -10.40 8.59
CA VAL A 126 -21.49 -11.69 8.76
C VAL A 126 -22.15 -12.59 9.80
N ASN A 127 -22.87 -12.04 10.78
CA ASN A 127 -23.55 -12.81 11.83
C ASN A 127 -25.02 -13.12 11.49
N LYS A 128 -25.47 -12.89 10.25
CA LYS A 128 -26.83 -13.29 9.85
C LYS A 128 -26.95 -14.82 9.90
N PRO A 129 -27.95 -15.38 10.62
CA PRO A 129 -28.24 -16.80 10.51
C PRO A 129 -28.64 -17.13 9.07
N ILE A 130 -28.04 -18.20 8.54
CA ILE A 130 -28.37 -18.79 7.23
C ILE A 130 -29.75 -19.42 7.29
#